data_AF-A0A7Y1TXN0-F1
#
_entry.id   AF-A0A7Y1TXN0-F1
#
_cell.length_a   1.000
_cell.length_b   1.000
_cell.length_c   1.000
_cell.angle_alpha   90.00
_cell.angle_beta   90.00
_cell.angle_gamma   90.00
#
_symmetry.space_group_name_H-M   'P 1'
#
loop_
_entity.id
_entity.type
_entity.pdbx_description
1 polymer ?
#
loop_
_entity_poly.entity_id
_entity_poly.type
_entity_poly.pdbx_seq_one_letter_code
_entity_poly.pdbx_strand_id
1 'polypeptide(L)'
;DEVRDELARYDNEWERQLADDAGYANELINQFTPLVAHATLTQFVEAYFVVAEVAAMTSHTDDLTLERCVQECFVHGRQAYRRRLISSEASIGKLLFQNGYRWLASRGLCGPGGPELTEKRLQTRDDVRELMRRLQKVQALALPSA
;
A
#
# COMPACT_ATOMS: atom_id res chain seq x y z
N ASP A 1 18.06 -5.20 -13.96
CA ASP A 1 16.83 -4.61 -13.36
C ASP A 1 17.10 -4.69 -11.88
N GLU A 2 17.24 -3.54 -11.20
CA GLU A 2 17.92 -3.46 -9.90
C GLU A 2 17.39 -4.47 -8.87
N VAL A 3 16.08 -4.75 -8.89
CA VAL A 3 15.46 -5.76 -8.04
C VAL A 3 15.96 -7.18 -8.36
N ARG A 4 16.04 -7.55 -9.64
CA ARG A 4 16.55 -8.88 -10.05
C ARG A 4 18.02 -9.04 -9.66
N ASP A 5 18.80 -7.98 -9.84
CA ASP A 5 20.22 -7.96 -9.53
C ASP A 5 20.47 -8.11 -8.03
N GLU A 6 19.59 -7.55 -7.19
CA GLU A 6 19.64 -7.71 -5.74
C GLU A 6 19.22 -9.12 -5.30
N LEU A 7 18.14 -9.68 -5.86
CA LEU A 7 17.67 -11.04 -5.52
C LEU A 7 18.70 -12.12 -5.89
N ALA A 8 19.40 -11.94 -7.01
CA ALA A 8 20.49 -12.84 -7.44
C ALA A 8 21.67 -12.89 -6.45
N ARG A 9 21.85 -11.88 -5.59
CA ARG A 9 22.90 -11.91 -4.55
C ARG A 9 22.61 -12.89 -3.42
N TYR A 10 21.32 -13.22 -3.22
CA TYR A 10 20.90 -14.19 -2.21
C TYR A 10 20.84 -15.60 -2.79
N ASP A 11 20.26 -15.76 -3.98
CA ASP A 11 20.21 -17.03 -4.70
C ASP A 11 20.18 -16.76 -6.21
N ASN A 12 21.12 -17.29 -6.99
CA ASN A 12 21.14 -17.11 -8.45
C ASN A 12 19.99 -17.84 -9.17
N GLU A 13 19.38 -18.84 -8.53
CA GLU A 13 18.23 -19.60 -9.04
C GLU A 13 16.89 -19.14 -8.43
N TRP A 14 16.85 -17.98 -7.76
CA TRP A 14 15.67 -17.49 -7.05
C TRP A 14 14.37 -17.52 -7.87
N GLU A 15 14.44 -17.20 -9.17
CA GLU A 15 13.27 -17.23 -10.08
C GLU A 15 12.71 -18.63 -10.26
N ARG A 16 13.60 -19.62 -10.43
CA ARG A 16 13.22 -21.03 -10.60
C ARG A 16 12.64 -21.56 -9.29
N GLN A 17 13.30 -21.28 -8.17
CA GLN A 17 12.87 -21.73 -6.85
C GLN A 17 11.50 -21.15 -6.45
N LEU A 18 11.24 -19.88 -6.74
CA LEU A 18 9.91 -19.27 -6.51
C LEU A 18 8.80 -19.87 -7.38
N ALA A 19 9.13 -20.35 -8.59
CA ALA A 19 8.18 -21.00 -9.47
C ALA A 19 7.87 -22.44 -9.04
N ASP A 20 8.88 -23.16 -8.53
CA ASP A 20 8.80 -24.57 -8.17
C ASP A 20 8.21 -24.79 -6.77
N ASP A 21 8.48 -23.90 -5.81
CA ASP A 21 8.03 -24.02 -4.42
C ASP A 21 7.44 -22.72 -3.86
N ALA A 22 6.15 -22.77 -3.50
CA ALA A 22 5.46 -21.67 -2.85
C ALA A 22 6.00 -21.34 -1.44
N GLY A 23 6.66 -22.30 -0.77
CA GLY A 23 7.30 -22.12 0.54
C GLY A 23 8.59 -21.31 0.49
N TYR A 24 9.33 -21.42 -0.62
CA TYR A 24 10.64 -20.77 -0.82
C TYR A 24 10.60 -19.25 -0.66
N ALA A 25 9.46 -18.60 -0.96
CA ALA A 25 9.32 -17.15 -0.76
C ALA A 25 9.58 -16.73 0.70
N ASN A 26 9.13 -17.52 1.69
CA ASN A 26 9.39 -17.23 3.10
C ASN A 26 10.86 -17.48 3.44
N GLU A 27 11.46 -18.54 2.90
CA GLU A 27 12.87 -18.86 3.11
C GLU A 27 13.77 -17.74 2.58
N LEU A 28 13.50 -17.26 1.37
CA LEU A 28 14.24 -16.16 0.75
C LEU A 28 14.08 -14.86 1.55
N ILE A 29 12.86 -14.51 1.96
CA ILE A 29 12.60 -13.31 2.78
C ILE A 29 13.34 -13.38 4.12
N ASN A 30 13.42 -14.55 4.75
CA ASN A 30 14.13 -14.72 6.03
C ASN A 30 15.65 -14.49 5.91
N GLN A 31 16.21 -14.52 4.69
CA GLN A 31 17.62 -14.19 4.46
C GLN A 31 17.87 -12.67 4.43
N PHE A 32 16.82 -11.84 4.21
CA PHE A 32 16.93 -10.39 4.09
C PHE A 32 17.02 -9.71 5.46
N THR A 33 18.12 -9.94 6.17
CA THR A 33 18.34 -9.40 7.51
C THR A 33 19.22 -8.14 7.46
N PRO A 34 18.75 -6.97 7.97
CA PRO A 34 17.48 -6.74 8.66
C PRO A 34 16.29 -6.43 7.73
N LEU A 35 15.11 -6.94 8.07
CA LEU A 35 13.84 -6.62 7.40
C LEU A 35 13.31 -5.26 7.86
N VAL A 36 13.58 -4.19 7.12
CA VAL A 36 13.21 -2.80 7.50
C VAL A 36 11.99 -2.23 6.77
N ALA A 37 11.46 -2.92 5.76
CA ALA A 37 10.37 -2.40 4.93
C ALA A 37 9.11 -2.01 5.74
N HIS A 38 8.77 -2.79 6.76
CA HIS A 38 7.65 -2.48 7.65
C HIS A 38 7.87 -1.21 8.49
N ALA A 39 9.12 -0.88 8.82
CA ALA A 39 9.47 0.31 9.58
C ALA A 39 9.49 1.57 8.72
N THR A 40 9.81 1.45 7.42
CA THR A 40 9.97 2.60 6.52
C THR A 40 8.75 2.87 5.65
N LEU A 41 8.01 1.85 5.22
CA LEU A 41 6.95 1.99 4.22
C LEU A 41 5.53 2.06 4.80
N THR A 42 5.31 1.57 6.02
CA THR A 42 3.95 1.46 6.60
C THR A 42 3.19 2.78 6.57
N GLN A 43 3.81 3.89 6.99
CA GLN A 43 3.15 5.20 7.01
C GLN A 43 2.68 5.64 5.62
N PHE A 44 3.46 5.37 4.58
CA PHE A 44 3.13 5.70 3.20
C PHE A 44 1.98 4.84 2.69
N VAL A 45 2.07 3.52 2.87
CA VAL A 45 1.06 2.58 2.39
C VAL A 45 -0.29 2.82 3.11
N GLU A 46 -0.27 3.07 4.42
CA GLU A 46 -1.47 3.40 5.19
C GLU A 46 -2.12 4.71 4.73
N ALA A 47 -1.32 5.75 4.47
CA ALA A 47 -1.85 6.99 3.92
C ALA A 47 -2.47 6.79 2.53
N TYR A 48 -1.85 5.96 1.69
CA TYR A 48 -2.34 5.65 0.35
C TYR A 48 -3.62 4.82 0.40
N PHE A 49 -3.75 3.94 1.40
CA PHE A 49 -4.99 3.22 1.66
C PHE A 49 -6.13 4.19 1.98
N VAL A 50 -5.91 5.18 2.86
CA VAL A 50 -6.93 6.20 3.18
C VAL A 50 -7.31 7.00 1.94
N VAL A 51 -6.34 7.38 1.11
CA VAL A 51 -6.60 8.08 -0.16
C VAL A 51 -7.41 7.22 -1.14
N ALA A 52 -7.08 5.92 -1.24
CA ALA A 52 -7.81 4.99 -2.09
C ALA A 52 -9.23 4.70 -1.56
N GLU A 53 -9.43 4.65 -0.24
CA GLU A 53 -10.77 4.58 0.37
C GLU A 53 -11.62 5.80 -0.01
N VAL A 54 -11.07 7.01 0.12
CA VAL A 54 -11.75 8.25 -0.28
C VAL A 54 -12.14 8.22 -1.75
N ALA A 55 -11.21 7.80 -2.62
CA ALA A 55 -11.51 7.65 -4.04
C ALA A 55 -12.62 6.62 -4.28
N ALA A 56 -12.58 5.46 -3.62
CA ALA A 56 -13.60 4.42 -3.75
C ALA A 56 -14.99 4.85 -3.26
N MET A 57 -15.09 5.82 -2.35
CA MET A 57 -16.36 6.41 -1.91
C MET A 57 -16.83 7.56 -2.82
N THR A 58 -16.00 8.05 -3.73
CA THR A 58 -16.32 9.14 -4.64
C THR A 58 -17.05 8.61 -5.87
N SER A 59 -18.18 9.24 -6.24
CA SER A 59 -18.92 8.90 -7.47
C SER A 59 -18.01 8.98 -8.70
N HIS A 60 -18.22 8.09 -9.68
CA HIS A 60 -17.49 8.13 -10.96
C HIS A 60 -17.80 9.37 -11.79
N THR A 61 -18.93 10.04 -11.51
CA THR A 61 -19.30 11.31 -12.15
C THR A 61 -18.60 12.52 -11.56
N ASP A 62 -18.01 12.37 -10.37
CA ASP A 62 -17.47 13.48 -9.61
C ASP A 62 -15.96 13.57 -9.80
N ASP A 63 -15.48 14.81 -9.89
CA ASP A 63 -14.06 15.10 -9.79
C ASP A 63 -13.60 15.05 -8.33
N LEU A 64 -12.55 14.28 -8.08
CA LEU A 64 -11.84 14.26 -6.82
C LEU A 64 -10.64 15.19 -6.94
N THR A 65 -10.82 16.46 -6.58
CA THR A 65 -9.72 17.42 -6.56
C THR A 65 -8.73 17.09 -5.45
N LEU A 66 -7.48 17.55 -5.59
CA LEU A 66 -6.45 17.36 -4.57
C LEU A 66 -6.88 17.91 -3.20
N GLU A 67 -7.46 19.12 -3.19
CA GLU A 67 -7.90 19.76 -1.95
C GLU A 67 -9.01 18.97 -1.26
N ARG A 68 -10.06 18.60 -2.02
CA ARG A 68 -11.16 17.77 -1.52
C ARG A 68 -10.63 16.46 -0.96
N CYS A 69 -9.78 15.76 -1.71
CA CYS A 69 -9.20 14.48 -1.30
C CYS A 69 -8.45 14.61 0.02
N VAL A 70 -7.56 15.59 0.15
CA VAL A 70 -6.76 15.79 1.37
C VAL A 70 -7.66 16.10 2.58
N GLN A 71 -8.69 16.93 2.40
CA GLN A 71 -9.64 17.26 3.47
C GLN A 71 -10.43 16.02 3.94
N GLU A 72 -10.98 15.25 2.99
CA GLU A 72 -11.69 14.01 3.29
C GLU A 72 -10.77 12.97 3.95
N CYS A 73 -9.52 12.84 3.50
CA CYS A 73 -8.54 11.92 4.07
C CYS A 73 -8.23 12.21 5.54
N PHE A 74 -8.27 13.45 6.02
CA PHE A 74 -8.10 13.72 7.45
C PHE A 74 -9.25 13.17 8.30
N VAL A 75 -10.48 13.25 7.80
CA VAL A 75 -11.65 12.70 8.48
C VAL A 75 -11.60 11.18 8.45
N HIS A 76 -11.41 10.60 7.26
CA HIS A 76 -11.38 9.15 7.07
C HIS A 76 -10.17 8.48 7.71
N GLY A 77 -9.00 9.13 7.71
CA GLY A 77 -7.79 8.63 8.37
C GLY A 77 -7.98 8.46 9.88
N ARG A 78 -8.58 9.46 10.55
CA ARG A 78 -8.91 9.35 11.99
C ARG A 78 -9.92 8.24 12.26
N GLN A 79 -10.91 8.05 11.38
CA GLN A 79 -11.85 6.95 11.49
C GLN A 79 -11.17 5.59 11.28
N ALA A 80 -10.29 5.47 10.28
CA ALA A 80 -9.51 4.27 9.99
C ALA A 80 -8.62 3.89 11.17
N TYR A 81 -7.95 4.87 11.80
CA TYR A 81 -7.14 4.65 13.00
C TYR A 81 -7.98 4.11 14.17
N ARG A 82 -9.13 4.74 14.46
CA ARG A 82 -10.04 4.25 15.52
C ARG A 82 -10.57 2.84 15.26
N ARG A 83 -10.76 2.48 13.99
CA ARG A 83 -11.16 1.13 13.56
C ARG A 83 -10.00 0.14 13.47
N ARG A 84 -8.78 0.56 13.82
CA ARG A 84 -7.52 -0.21 13.71
C ARG A 84 -7.24 -0.69 12.28
N LEU A 85 -7.72 0.04 11.27
CA LEU A 85 -7.39 -0.22 9.87
C LEU A 85 -6.00 0.30 9.53
N ILE A 86 -5.56 1.39 10.17
CA ILE A 86 -4.18 1.89 10.13
C ILE A 86 -3.60 1.86 11.54
N SER A 87 -2.28 1.67 11.67
CA SER A 87 -1.62 1.38 12.94
C SER A 87 -1.25 2.61 13.74
N SER A 88 -1.15 3.79 13.10
CA SER A 88 -0.68 5.01 13.77
C SER A 88 -1.30 6.28 13.18
N GLU A 89 -1.50 7.29 14.03
CA GLU A 89 -1.82 8.64 13.58
C GLU A 89 -0.69 9.29 12.76
N ALA A 90 0.54 8.79 12.86
CA ALA A 90 1.65 9.27 12.04
C ALA A 90 1.43 9.06 10.53
N SER A 91 0.56 8.12 10.17
CA SER A 91 0.12 7.89 8.78
C SER A 91 -0.91 8.93 8.30
N ILE A 92 -1.43 9.79 9.18
CA ILE A 92 -2.39 10.85 8.88
C ILE A 92 -1.62 12.17 8.65
N GLY A 93 -0.98 12.27 7.49
CA GLY A 93 -0.14 13.43 7.14
C GLY A 93 -0.56 14.09 5.83
N LYS A 94 -0.66 15.43 5.81
CA LYS A 94 -1.01 16.20 4.59
C LYS A 94 -0.12 15.83 3.40
N LEU A 95 1.20 15.79 3.61
CA LEU A 95 2.16 15.47 2.55
C LEU A 95 2.00 14.02 2.06
N LEU A 96 1.74 13.07 2.96
CA LEU A 96 1.50 11.67 2.59
C LEU A 96 0.22 11.53 1.75
N PHE A 97 -0.86 12.22 2.11
CA PHE A 97 -2.09 12.24 1.33
C PHE A 97 -1.90 12.90 -0.04
N GLN A 98 -1.13 13.99 -0.12
CA GLN A 98 -0.78 14.61 -1.40
C GLN A 98 0.01 13.65 -2.31
N ASN A 99 0.90 12.84 -1.74
CA ASN A 99 1.63 11.82 -2.49
C ASN A 99 0.70 10.69 -2.97
N GLY A 100 -0.19 10.21 -2.08
CA GLY A 100 -1.20 9.21 -2.43
C GLY A 100 -2.15 9.68 -3.52
N TYR A 101 -2.53 10.97 -3.48
CA TYR A 101 -3.34 11.57 -4.53
C TYR A 101 -2.61 11.56 -5.88
N ARG A 102 -1.35 12.00 -5.92
CA ARG A 102 -0.54 11.96 -7.16
C ARG A 102 -0.40 10.55 -7.70
N TRP A 103 -0.26 9.56 -6.82
CA TRP A 103 -0.25 8.15 -7.17
C TRP A 103 -1.58 7.68 -7.81
N LEU A 104 -2.74 8.08 -7.29
CA LEU A 104 -4.04 7.83 -7.94
C LEU A 104 -4.19 8.59 -9.27
N ALA A 105 -3.76 9.86 -9.30
CA ALA A 105 -3.86 10.71 -10.48
C ALA A 105 -3.06 10.15 -11.65
N SER A 106 -1.85 9.60 -11.39
CA SER A 106 -1.05 8.92 -12.41
C SER A 106 -1.73 7.70 -13.04
N ARG A 107 -2.76 7.15 -12.39
CA ARG A 107 -3.59 6.02 -12.87
C ARG A 107 -4.91 6.48 -13.49
N GLY A 108 -5.15 7.79 -13.59
CA GLY A 108 -6.39 8.36 -14.12
C GLY A 108 -7.60 8.16 -13.20
N LEU A 109 -7.40 8.02 -11.88
CA LEU A 109 -8.47 7.66 -10.95
C LEU A 109 -9.11 8.85 -10.22
N CYS A 110 -8.60 10.07 -10.42
CA CYS A 110 -9.07 11.26 -9.71
C CYS A 110 -10.18 12.03 -10.44
N GLY A 111 -10.16 12.04 -11.78
CA GLY A 111 -11.16 12.74 -12.58
C GLY A 111 -12.49 12.00 -12.69
N PRO A 112 -13.50 12.62 -13.32
CA PRO A 112 -14.73 11.94 -13.70
C PRO A 112 -14.46 10.93 -14.82
N GLY A 113 -15.30 9.89 -14.92
CA GLY A 113 -15.17 8.83 -15.91
C GLY A 113 -16.45 8.02 -16.08
N GLY A 114 -16.35 6.89 -16.77
CA GLY A 114 -17.47 5.96 -16.92
C GLY A 114 -17.70 5.10 -15.67
N PRO A 115 -18.77 4.29 -15.64
CA PRO A 115 -19.10 3.42 -14.50
C PRO A 115 -17.95 2.50 -14.06
N GLU A 116 -17.09 2.08 -14.99
CA GLU A 116 -15.91 1.24 -14.74
C GLU A 116 -14.88 1.91 -13.82
N LEU A 117 -14.89 3.24 -13.70
CA LEU A 117 -14.02 3.96 -12.78
C LEU A 117 -14.31 3.59 -11.31
N THR A 118 -15.57 3.32 -10.98
CA THR A 118 -15.98 2.87 -9.64
C THR A 118 -15.25 1.57 -9.28
N GLU A 119 -15.29 0.60 -10.19
CA GLU A 119 -14.62 -0.69 -10.00
C GLU A 119 -13.10 -0.54 -9.90
N LYS A 120 -12.49 0.29 -10.75
CA LYS A 120 -11.05 0.55 -10.70
C LYS A 120 -10.61 1.18 -9.37
N ARG A 121 -11.41 2.10 -8.81
CA ARG A 121 -11.15 2.72 -7.51
C ARG A 121 -11.27 1.70 -6.37
N LEU A 122 -12.27 0.82 -6.42
CA LEU A 122 -12.43 -0.29 -5.46
C LEU A 122 -11.27 -1.28 -5.52
N GLN A 123 -10.88 -1.71 -6.72
CA GLN A 123 -9.74 -2.60 -6.91
C GLN A 123 -8.45 -1.97 -6.38
N THR A 124 -8.21 -0.70 -6.70
CA THR A 124 -7.02 0.04 -6.23
C THR A 124 -6.94 0.11 -4.70
N ARG A 125 -8.09 0.33 -4.03
CA ARG A 125 -8.20 0.29 -2.57
C ARG A 125 -7.86 -1.09 -2.02
N ASP A 126 -8.35 -2.16 -2.66
CA ASP A 126 -8.10 -3.53 -2.22
C ASP A 126 -6.65 -3.97 -2.45
N ASP A 127 -6.02 -3.53 -3.54
CA ASP A 127 -4.60 -3.76 -3.81
C ASP A 127 -3.70 -3.14 -2.73
N VAL A 128 -3.97 -1.89 -2.32
CA VAL A 128 -3.20 -1.24 -1.25
C VAL A 128 -3.48 -1.89 0.09
N ARG A 129 -4.72 -2.31 0.36
CA ARG A 129 -5.06 -3.05 1.58
C ARG A 129 -4.30 -4.36 1.65
N GLU A 130 -4.12 -5.06 0.54
CA GLU A 130 -3.30 -6.27 0.48
C GLU A 130 -1.81 -5.95 0.70
N LEU A 131 -1.31 -4.84 0.16
CA LEU A 131 0.05 -4.37 0.45
C LEU A 131 0.27 -4.09 1.94
N MET A 132 -0.71 -3.48 2.63
CA MET A 132 -0.66 -3.30 4.08
C MET A 132 -0.55 -4.64 4.83
N ARG A 133 -1.34 -5.65 4.44
CA ARG A 133 -1.25 -6.99 5.04
C ARG A 133 0.10 -7.63 4.82
N ARG A 134 0.72 -7.43 3.65
CA ARG A 134 2.08 -7.93 3.38
C ARG A 134 3.11 -7.26 4.26
N LEU A 135 3.03 -5.95 4.48
CA LEU A 135 3.91 -5.25 5.42
C LEU A 135 3.74 -5.74 6.86
N GLN A 136 2.51 -6.06 7.29
CA GLN A 136 2.26 -6.66 8.61
C GLN A 136 2.88 -8.05 8.74
N LYS A 137 2.86 -8.87 7.68
CA LYS A 137 3.57 -10.16 7.66
C LYS A 137 5.09 -9.96 7.78
N VAL A 138 5.65 -9.01 7.03
CA VAL A 138 7.09 -8.68 7.12
C VAL A 138 7.45 -8.18 8.52
N GLN A 139 6.60 -7.39 9.17
CA GLN A 139 6.80 -6.98 10.56
C GLN A 139 6.83 -8.18 11.51
N ALA A 140 5.91 -9.13 11.36
CA ALA A 140 5.86 -10.33 12.20
C ALA A 140 7.11 -11.21 12.03
N LEU A 141 7.70 -11.25 10.84
CA LEU A 141 8.97 -11.94 10.58
C LEU A 141 10.19 -11.19 11.16
N ALA A 142 10.14 -9.86 11.16
CA ALA A 142 11.25 -9.02 11.60
C ALA A 142 11.39 -8.91 13.13
N LEU A 143 10.28 -9.08 13.87
CA LEU A 143 10.27 -8.99 15.33
C LEU A 143 10.51 -10.38 15.95
N PRO A 144 11.39 -10.51 16.96
CA PRO A 144 11.57 -11.76 17.67
C PRO A 144 10.24 -12.26 18.23
N SER A 145 9.93 -13.55 18.04
CA SER A 145 8.83 -14.17 18.78
C SER A 145 9.20 -14.14 20.27
N ALA A 146 8.40 -13.43 21.07
CA ALA A 146 8.58 -13.31 22.51
C ALA A 146 8.36 -14.65 23.23
#